data_AF-A0A2D6M3C3-F1
#
_entry.id   AF-A0A2D6M3C3-F1
#
_cell.length_a   1.000
_cell.length_b   1.000
_cell.length_c   1.000
_cell.angle_alpha   90.00
_cell.angle_beta   90.00
_cell.angle_gamma   90.00
#
_symmetry.space_group_name_H-M   'P 1'
#
loop_
_entity.id
_entity.type
_entity.pdbx_description
1 polymer ?
#
loop_
_entity_poly.entity_id
_entity_poly.type
_entity_poly.pdbx_seq_one_letter_code
_entity_poly.pdbx_strand_id
1 'polypeptide(L)' 'IGETISWNNPDSGHSGTVTPTRDGYTNNGDYCREFQRTITIDGKVERAHGIACRQPDGSWRVGA' A
#
# COMPACT_ATOMS: atom_id res chain seq x y z
N ILE A 1 10.02 -5.04 5.78
CA ILE A 1 9.37 -3.75 6.16
C ILE A 1 10.33 -2.61 5.86
N GLY A 2 9.84 -1.43 5.50
CA GLY A 2 10.67 -0.24 5.24
C GLY A 2 11.13 -0.05 3.78
N GLU A 3 10.99 -1.06 2.92
CA GLU A 3 11.29 -0.92 1.49
C GLU A 3 10.20 -0.11 0.79
N THR A 4 10.59 0.99 0.17
CA THR A 4 9.66 1.84 -0.58
C THR A 4 9.61 1.39 -2.02
N ILE A 5 8.43 0.99 -2.48
CA ILE A 5 8.16 0.64 -3.87
C ILE A 5 7.64 1.89 -4.57
N SER A 6 8.30 2.32 -5.64
CA SER A 6 7.81 3.40 -6.50
C SER A 6 7.14 2.83 -7.75
N TRP A 7 6.13 3.53 -8.24
CA TRP A 7 5.48 3.22 -9.51
C TRP A 7 5.22 4.51 -10.29
N ASN A 8 5.22 4.38 -11.61
CA ASN A 8 4.95 5.46 -12.53
C ASN A 8 4.10 4.91 -13.68
N ASN A 9 3.00 5.60 -13.98
CA ASN A 9 2.16 5.36 -15.13
C ASN A 9 2.37 6.52 -16.13
N PRO A 10 3.17 6.34 -17.19
CA PRO A 10 3.45 7.40 -18.16
C PRO A 10 2.22 7.79 -18.98
N ASP A 11 1.24 6.90 -19.16
CA ASP A 11 0.06 7.15 -19.99
C ASP A 11 -0.89 8.16 -19.33
N SER A 12 -1.02 8.11 -18.01
CA SER A 12 -1.85 9.04 -17.24
C SER A 12 -1.05 10.12 -16.50
N GLY A 13 0.28 10.05 -16.52
CA GLY A 13 1.15 10.90 -15.69
C GLY A 13 1.04 10.63 -14.19
N HIS A 14 0.30 9.61 -13.77
CA HIS A 14 0.16 9.27 -12.36
C HIS A 14 1.42 8.58 -11.86
N SER A 15 1.81 8.88 -10.63
CA SER A 15 2.94 8.21 -10.00
C SER A 15 2.71 8.05 -8.52
N GLY A 16 3.51 7.23 -7.87
CA GLY A 16 3.39 7.10 -6.43
C GLY A 16 4.47 6.24 -5.81
N THR A 17 4.39 6.16 -4.49
CA THR A 17 5.21 5.31 -3.66
C THR A 17 4.35 4.56 -2.66
N VAL A 18 4.78 3.37 -2.28
CA VAL A 18 4.18 2.56 -1.21
C VAL A 18 5.30 2.07 -0.31
N THR A 19 5.23 2.40 0.97
CA THR A 19 6.22 2.03 1.98
C THR A 19 5.52 1.23 3.08
N PRO A 20 5.77 -0.08 3.21
CA PRO A 20 5.28 -0.87 4.34
C PRO A 20 5.94 -0.37 5.62
N THR A 21 5.13 0.03 6.60
CA THR A 21 5.59 0.58 7.89
C THR A 21 5.53 -0.45 9.01
N ARG A 22 4.63 -1.43 8.92
CA ARG A 22 4.47 -2.49 9.93
C ARG A 22 3.90 -3.75 9.30
N ASP A 23 4.20 -4.91 9.86
CA ASP A 23 3.46 -6.14 9.64
C ASP A 23 3.11 -6.84 10.96
N GLY A 24 2.13 -7.73 10.88
CA GLY A 24 1.69 -8.52 12.02
C GLY A 24 0.51 -9.40 11.68
N TYR A 25 0.02 -10.10 12.68
CA TYR A 25 -1.19 -10.92 12.58
C TYR A 25 -2.34 -10.24 13.30
N THR A 26 -3.55 -10.31 12.74
CA THR A 26 -4.76 -9.92 13.46
C THR A 26 -5.06 -10.92 14.58
N ASN A 27 -5.96 -10.58 15.49
CA ASN A 27 -6.45 -11.52 16.50
C ASN A 27 -7.07 -12.78 15.89
N ASN A 28 -7.54 -12.70 14.64
CA ASN A 28 -8.14 -13.81 13.90
C ASN A 28 -7.10 -14.63 13.11
N GLY A 29 -5.81 -14.26 13.18
CA GLY A 29 -4.71 -14.97 12.51
C GLY A 29 -4.40 -14.50 11.09
N ASP A 30 -5.02 -13.42 10.59
CA ASP A 30 -4.74 -12.90 9.25
C ASP A 30 -3.42 -12.12 9.26
N TYR A 31 -2.51 -12.44 8.33
CA TYR A 31 -1.27 -11.69 8.17
C TYR A 31 -1.54 -10.38 7.43
N CYS A 32 -1.34 -9.25 8.10
CA CYS A 32 -1.56 -7.92 7.55
C CYS A 32 -0.30 -7.06 7.57
N ARG A 33 -0.24 -6.12 6.63
CA ARG A 33 0.81 -5.12 6.47
C ARG A 33 0.20 -3.73 6.48
N GLU A 34 0.67 -2.88 7.37
CA GLU A 34 0.45 -1.44 7.31
C GLU A 34 1.41 -0.82 6.31
N PHE A 35 0.93 0.12 5.52
CA PHE A 35 1.72 0.84 4.54
C PHE A 35 1.30 2.31 4.48
N GLN A 36 2.27 3.16 4.20
CA GLN A 36 2.05 4.53 3.76
C GLN A 36 2.13 4.56 2.23
N ARG A 37 1.24 5.31 1.59
CA ARG A 37 1.28 5.57 0.16
C ARG A 37 1.31 7.06 -0.13
N THR A 38 2.05 7.42 -1.17
CA THR A 38 1.98 8.73 -1.81
C THR A 38 1.54 8.52 -3.24
N ILE A 39 0.59 9.33 -3.73
CA ILE A 39 0.15 9.30 -5.13
C ILE A 39 0.15 10.72 -5.64
N THR A 40 0.72 10.94 -6.82
CA THR A 40 0.64 12.18 -7.58
C THR A 40 -0.37 12.01 -8.71
N ILE A 41 -1.44 12.80 -8.69
CA ILE A 41 -2.50 12.85 -9.71
C ILE A 41 -2.62 14.28 -10.20
N ASP A 42 -2.45 14.54 -11.50
CA ASP A 42 -2.51 15.89 -12.08
C ASP A 42 -1.64 16.93 -11.34
N GLY A 43 -0.46 16.51 -10.88
CA GLY A 43 0.47 17.35 -10.10
C GLY A 43 0.09 17.54 -8.63
N LYS A 44 -1.04 17.00 -8.16
CA LYS A 44 -1.45 17.02 -6.76
C LYS A 44 -0.93 15.78 -6.03
N VAL A 45 -0.28 16.01 -4.90
CA VAL A 45 0.29 14.94 -4.07
C VAL A 45 -0.69 14.57 -2.96
N GLU A 46 -1.18 13.35 -3.00
CA GLU A 46 -2.03 12.73 -1.97
C GLU A 46 -1.21 11.74 -1.14
N ARG A 47 -1.38 11.79 0.19
CA ARG A 47 -0.75 10.83 1.11
C ARG A 47 -1.83 10.11 1.89
N ALA A 48 -1.72 8.79 1.99
CA ALA A 48 -2.62 7.98 2.78
C ALA A 48 -1.86 6.87 3.51
N HIS A 49 -2.45 6.36 4.58
CA HIS A 49 -2.05 5.12 5.21
C HIS A 49 -3.11 4.05 4.92
N GLY A 50 -2.73 2.78 4.95
CA GLY A 50 -3.65 1.67 4.77
C GLY A 50 -3.11 0.39 5.37
N ILE A 51 -3.99 -0.57 5.57
CA ILE A 51 -3.64 -1.92 6.01
C ILE A 51 -4.08 -2.88 4.92
N ALA A 52 -3.15 -3.71 4.43
CA ALA A 52 -3.45 -4.79 3.51
C ALA A 52 -3.32 -6.13 4.23
N CYS A 53 -4.32 -6.99 4.13
CA CYS A 53 -4.31 -8.34 4.70
C CYS A 53 -4.19 -9.39 3.60
N ARG A 54 -3.26 -10.32 3.79
CA ARG A 54 -3.01 -11.43 2.87
C ARG A 54 -4.16 -12.43 2.97
N GLN A 55 -4.75 -12.76 1.84
CA GLN A 55 -5.80 -13.75 1.70
C GLN A 55 -5.21 -15.16 1.55
N PRO A 56 -6.00 -16.23 1.79
CA PRO A 56 -5.54 -17.61 1.64
C PRO A 56 -5.05 -17.96 0.22
N ASP A 57 -5.60 -17.30 -0.81
CA ASP A 57 -5.21 -17.45 -2.21
C ASP A 57 -3.91 -16.69 -2.57
N GLY A 58 -3.32 -15.98 -1.61
CA GLY A 58 -2.10 -15.19 -1.78
C GLY A 58 -2.32 -13.75 -2.24
N SER A 59 -3.55 -13.37 -2.57
CA SER A 59 -3.90 -11.98 -2.89
C SER A 59 -3.84 -11.08 -1.65
N TRP A 60 -3.77 -9.76 -1.86
CA TRP A 60 -3.78 -8.77 -0.80
C TRP A 60 -5.05 -7.94 -0.87
N ARG A 61 -5.79 -7.89 0.23
CA ARG A 61 -6.98 -7.05 0.36
C ARG A 61 -6.66 -5.84 1.22
N VAL A 62 -6.85 -4.64 0.68
CA VAL A 62 -6.74 -3.40 1.47
C VAL A 62 -8.01 -3.22 2.28
N GLY A 63 -7.88 -3.12 3.61
CA GLY A 63 -8.95 -2.70 4.51
C GLY A 63 -9.24 -1.22 4.34
N ALA A 64 -10.53 -0.87 4.30
CA ALA A 64 -11.00 0.51 4.26
C ALA A 64 -10.75 1.24 5.59
#